data_AF-A0A958L6G5-F1
#
_entry.id   AF-A0A958L6G5-F1
#
_cell.length_a   1.000
_cell.length_b   1.000
_cell.length_c   1.000
_cell.angle_alpha   90.00
_cell.angle_beta   90.00
_cell.angle_gamma   90.00
#
_symmetry.space_group_name_H-M   'P 1'
#
loop_
_entity.id
_entity.type
_entity.pdbx_description
1 polymer ?
#
loop_
_entity_poly.entity_id
_entity_poly.type
_entity_poly.pdbx_seq_one_letter_code
_entity_poly.pdbx_strand_id
1 'polypeptide(L)'
;MSANIESLSYSARNTQALDNESLWNSQYWLKNPSFDLLFITGGAFFTLFIAAMVFQWPLLLPVFFWIWIIGFEGSHFWATFSRTYIDKKFRSEQKTVLSTSLVFFLFPALALALDQAQQHISFTVIYGYFIFVWSLYHNARQHYGFLSIYSQKAQIPSDLKAKMVRTMYWTIGIAQIYFLLNFKTVLVFKINPIASYSPELSFVLLQLPIIISLALFSYLL
;
A
#
# COMPACT_ATOMS: atom_id res chain seq x y z
N MET A 1 -28.00 29.12 23.73
CA MET A 1 -28.69 27.82 23.57
C MET A 1 -29.11 27.52 22.12
N SER A 2 -29.05 28.47 21.17
CA SER A 2 -29.44 28.26 19.77
C SER A 2 -28.37 27.57 18.89
N ALA A 3 -27.07 27.71 19.21
CA ALA A 3 -25.98 27.13 18.41
C ALA A 3 -25.94 25.58 18.40
N ASN A 4 -26.54 24.92 19.41
CA ASN A 4 -26.59 23.45 19.48
C ASN A 4 -27.70 22.84 18.63
N ILE A 5 -28.75 23.60 18.30
CA ILE A 5 -29.88 23.06 17.53
C ILE A 5 -29.55 23.04 16.03
N GLU A 6 -28.81 24.05 15.55
CA GLU A 6 -28.35 24.09 14.17
C GLU A 6 -27.31 22.99 13.86
N SER A 7 -26.35 22.75 14.77
CA SER A 7 -25.35 21.68 14.59
C SER A 7 -25.96 20.28 14.63
N LEU A 8 -26.94 20.04 15.51
CA LEU A 8 -27.71 18.79 15.54
C LEU A 8 -28.58 18.63 14.29
N SER A 9 -29.18 19.71 13.77
CA SER A 9 -29.98 19.67 12.53
C SER A 9 -29.15 19.49 11.26
N TYR A 10 -27.89 19.96 11.27
CA TYR A 10 -26.93 19.77 10.18
C TYR A 10 -26.39 18.34 10.18
N SER A 11 -26.07 17.80 11.37
CA SER A 11 -25.68 16.41 11.57
C SER A 11 -26.80 15.43 11.16
N ALA A 12 -28.05 15.72 11.53
CA ALA A 12 -29.21 14.88 11.23
C ALA A 12 -29.61 14.92 9.74
N ARG A 13 -29.47 16.07 9.07
CA ARG A 13 -29.72 16.18 7.62
C ARG A 13 -28.66 15.49 6.77
N ASN A 14 -27.40 15.50 7.20
CA ASN A 14 -26.33 14.77 6.51
C ASN A 14 -26.40 13.26 6.72
N THR A 15 -26.92 12.77 7.85
CA THR A 15 -27.12 11.34 8.06
C THR A 15 -28.26 10.80 7.20
N GLN A 16 -29.41 11.48 7.15
CA GLN A 16 -30.53 11.09 6.26
C GLN A 16 -30.21 11.18 4.76
N ALA A 17 -29.32 12.08 4.35
CA ALA A 17 -28.88 12.16 2.94
C ALA A 17 -27.97 10.98 2.55
N LEU A 18 -27.17 10.46 3.48
CA LEU A 18 -26.34 9.27 3.28
C LEU A 18 -27.17 7.98 3.27
N ASP A 19 -28.33 7.97 3.95
CA ASP A 19 -29.19 6.77 4.08
C ASP A 19 -29.94 6.39 2.78
N ASN A 20 -30.08 7.30 1.81
CA ASN A 20 -30.73 7.04 0.51
C ASN A 20 -29.76 6.98 -0.68
N GLU A 21 -28.48 7.19 -0.43
CA GLU A 21 -27.41 7.16 -1.43
C GLU A 21 -26.93 5.72 -1.58
N SER A 22 -27.44 5.01 -2.58
CA SER A 22 -27.03 3.63 -2.86
C SER A 22 -25.49 3.53 -2.89
N LEU A 23 -24.92 2.53 -2.19
CA LEU A 23 -23.48 2.23 -2.25
C LEU A 23 -22.99 1.99 -3.69
N TRP A 24 -23.92 1.77 -4.62
CA TRP A 24 -23.68 1.60 -6.04
C TRP A 24 -23.66 2.91 -6.83
N ASN A 25 -23.82 4.07 -6.17
CA ASN A 25 -23.75 5.37 -6.83
C ASN A 25 -22.33 5.67 -7.31
N SER A 26 -22.13 5.73 -8.62
CA SER A 26 -20.83 5.98 -9.26
C SER A 26 -20.16 7.28 -8.85
N GLN A 27 -20.89 8.24 -8.27
CA GLN A 27 -20.30 9.50 -7.83
C GLN A 27 -19.23 9.34 -6.74
N TYR A 28 -19.32 8.29 -5.92
CA TYR A 28 -18.36 8.00 -4.86
C TYR A 28 -17.16 7.16 -5.32
N TRP A 29 -17.27 6.52 -6.48
CA TRP A 29 -16.25 5.62 -7.02
C TRP A 29 -15.37 6.33 -8.04
N LEU A 30 -14.13 5.88 -8.20
CA LEU A 30 -13.21 6.36 -9.24
C LEU A 30 -13.82 6.19 -10.63
N LYS A 31 -14.38 5.00 -10.90
CA LYS A 31 -15.09 4.73 -12.15
C LYS A 31 -16.52 4.24 -11.90
N ASN A 32 -16.66 3.11 -11.22
CA ASN A 32 -17.94 2.55 -10.79
C ASN A 32 -17.68 1.47 -9.72
N PRO A 33 -18.69 1.10 -8.91
CA PRO A 33 -18.49 0.17 -7.80
C PRO A 33 -17.89 -1.17 -8.21
N SER A 34 -18.39 -1.80 -9.27
CA SER A 34 -17.92 -3.12 -9.72
C SER A 34 -16.45 -3.06 -10.18
N PHE A 35 -16.09 -2.02 -10.93
CA PHE A 35 -14.73 -1.83 -11.40
C PHE A 35 -13.76 -1.60 -10.22
N ASP A 36 -14.12 -0.70 -9.33
CA ASP A 36 -13.27 -0.34 -8.20
C ASP A 36 -13.13 -1.52 -7.22
N LEU A 37 -14.21 -2.24 -6.92
CA LEU A 37 -14.16 -3.44 -6.09
C LEU A 37 -13.29 -4.54 -6.71
N LEU A 38 -13.32 -4.73 -8.02
CA LEU A 38 -12.54 -5.79 -8.68
C LEU A 38 -11.06 -5.40 -8.85
N PHE A 39 -10.77 -4.17 -9.27
CA PHE A 39 -9.44 -3.76 -9.70
C PHE A 39 -8.67 -2.91 -8.68
N ILE A 40 -9.35 -2.22 -7.77
CA ILE A 40 -8.70 -1.43 -6.69
C ILE A 40 -8.61 -2.28 -5.43
N THR A 41 -9.74 -2.85 -4.98
CA THR A 41 -9.80 -3.64 -3.74
C THR A 41 -9.58 -5.13 -3.98
N GLY A 42 -10.01 -5.65 -5.13
CA GLY A 42 -10.01 -7.08 -5.44
C GLY A 42 -8.60 -7.68 -5.48
N GLY A 43 -7.58 -6.88 -5.78
CA GLY A 43 -6.18 -7.30 -5.67
C GLY A 43 -5.79 -7.76 -4.26
N ALA A 44 -6.32 -7.13 -3.21
CA ALA A 44 -6.06 -7.54 -1.83
C ALA A 44 -6.68 -8.90 -1.52
N PHE A 45 -7.95 -9.11 -1.91
CA PHE A 45 -8.63 -10.40 -1.77
C PHE A 45 -7.95 -11.49 -2.58
N PHE A 46 -7.56 -11.18 -3.81
CA PHE A 46 -6.86 -12.12 -4.68
C PHE A 46 -5.48 -12.49 -4.12
N THR A 47 -4.76 -11.55 -3.50
CA THR A 47 -3.48 -11.83 -2.83
C THR A 47 -3.67 -12.79 -1.66
N LEU A 48 -4.70 -12.59 -0.82
CA LEU A 48 -5.03 -13.52 0.27
C LEU A 48 -5.48 -14.88 -0.27
N PHE A 49 -6.25 -14.89 -1.35
CA PHE A 49 -6.66 -16.11 -2.03
C PHE A 49 -5.46 -16.91 -2.55
N ILE A 50 -4.51 -16.28 -3.24
CA ILE A 50 -3.28 -16.95 -3.69
C ILE A 50 -2.52 -17.52 -2.50
N ALA A 51 -2.34 -16.74 -1.43
CA ALA A 51 -1.67 -17.22 -0.24
C ALA A 51 -2.33 -18.50 0.31
N ALA A 52 -3.67 -18.51 0.41
CA ALA A 52 -4.44 -19.69 0.82
C ALA A 52 -4.27 -20.86 -0.15
N MET A 53 -4.30 -20.60 -1.46
CA MET A 53 -4.20 -21.65 -2.49
C MET A 53 -2.83 -22.34 -2.51
N VAL A 54 -1.77 -21.57 -2.27
CA VAL A 54 -0.39 -22.08 -2.28
C VAL A 54 -0.13 -23.04 -1.12
N PHE A 55 -0.85 -22.91 0.00
CA PHE A 55 -0.80 -23.91 1.08
C PHE A 55 -1.31 -25.29 0.62
N GLN A 56 -2.33 -25.33 -0.24
CA GLN A 56 -2.91 -26.58 -0.72
C GLN A 56 -2.18 -27.14 -1.95
N TRP A 57 -1.75 -26.26 -2.86
CA TRP A 57 -1.11 -26.62 -4.12
C TRP A 57 0.14 -25.77 -4.38
N PRO A 58 1.25 -26.01 -3.65
CA PRO A 58 2.45 -25.17 -3.72
C PRO A 58 3.10 -25.16 -5.11
N LEU A 59 2.94 -26.24 -5.89
CA LEU A 59 3.44 -26.32 -7.26
C LEU A 59 2.78 -25.31 -8.22
N LEU A 60 1.60 -24.80 -7.88
CA LEU A 60 0.90 -23.77 -8.67
C LEU A 60 1.34 -22.34 -8.30
N LEU A 61 2.20 -22.16 -7.30
CA LEU A 61 2.70 -20.84 -6.90
C LEU A 61 3.23 -20.02 -8.09
N PRO A 62 4.08 -20.55 -9.00
CA PRO A 62 4.55 -19.77 -10.15
C PRO A 62 3.41 -19.29 -11.05
N VAL A 63 2.40 -20.14 -11.27
CA VAL A 63 1.23 -19.79 -12.10
C VAL A 63 0.44 -18.66 -11.45
N PHE A 64 0.11 -18.80 -10.17
CA PHE A 64 -0.61 -17.77 -9.43
C PHE A 64 0.18 -16.47 -9.32
N PHE A 65 1.49 -16.56 -9.11
CA PHE A 65 2.39 -15.41 -9.09
C PHE A 65 2.36 -14.65 -10.41
N TRP A 66 2.41 -15.34 -11.56
CA TRP A 66 2.33 -14.68 -12.86
C TRP A 66 0.96 -14.08 -13.16
N ILE A 67 -0.13 -14.75 -12.76
CA ILE A 67 -1.48 -14.17 -12.86
C ILE A 67 -1.56 -12.89 -12.03
N TRP A 68 -1.03 -12.91 -10.81
CA TRP A 68 -0.99 -11.75 -9.93
C TRP A 68 -0.14 -10.62 -10.52
N ILE A 69 1.06 -10.94 -11.01
CA ILE A 69 1.96 -9.98 -11.66
C ILE A 69 1.28 -9.33 -12.86
N ILE A 70 0.61 -10.09 -13.73
CA ILE A 70 0.07 -9.52 -14.97
C ILE A 70 -1.26 -8.79 -14.70
N GLY A 71 -2.14 -9.40 -13.91
CA GLY A 71 -3.49 -8.88 -13.68
C GLY A 71 -3.53 -7.66 -12.77
N PHE A 72 -2.73 -7.65 -11.70
CA PHE A 72 -2.79 -6.62 -10.67
C PHE A 72 -1.53 -5.75 -10.66
N GLU A 73 -0.35 -6.34 -10.66
CA GLU A 73 0.87 -5.52 -10.67
C GLU A 73 1.07 -4.81 -12.02
N GLY A 74 0.91 -5.54 -13.12
CA GLY A 74 1.16 -5.05 -14.47
C GLY A 74 0.22 -3.92 -14.85
N SER A 75 -1.04 -3.99 -14.41
CA SER A 75 -2.03 -2.95 -14.70
C SER A 75 -1.72 -1.63 -13.99
N HIS A 76 -1.23 -1.64 -12.76
CA HIS A 76 -0.81 -0.41 -12.08
C HIS A 76 0.50 0.16 -12.67
N PHE A 77 1.46 -0.70 -13.05
CA PHE A 77 2.67 -0.27 -13.74
C PHE A 77 2.34 0.35 -15.09
N TRP A 78 1.42 -0.25 -15.85
CA TRP A 78 0.98 0.27 -17.13
C TRP A 78 0.27 1.62 -16.98
N ALA A 79 -0.61 1.78 -15.98
CA ALA A 79 -1.27 3.05 -15.72
C ALA A 79 -0.24 4.17 -15.42
N THR A 80 0.77 3.85 -14.60
CA THR A 80 1.87 4.79 -14.29
C THR A 80 2.70 5.09 -15.54
N PHE A 81 3.17 4.04 -16.23
CA PHE A 81 4.02 4.17 -17.41
C PHE A 81 3.35 4.95 -18.54
N SER A 82 2.09 4.64 -18.84
CA SER A 82 1.34 5.33 -19.89
C SER A 82 1.14 6.81 -19.57
N ARG A 83 0.81 7.15 -18.31
CA ARG A 83 0.66 8.55 -17.90
C ARG A 83 1.99 9.31 -17.84
N THR A 84 3.06 8.67 -17.43
CA THR A 84 4.37 9.30 -17.25
C THR A 84 5.13 9.46 -18.58
N TYR A 85 5.11 8.43 -19.44
CA TYR A 85 5.97 8.37 -20.63
C TYR A 85 5.22 8.38 -21.96
N ILE A 86 3.96 7.94 -22.03
CA ILE A 86 3.20 7.97 -23.29
C ILE A 86 2.49 9.31 -23.47
N ASP A 87 1.95 9.89 -22.38
CA ASP A 87 1.27 11.18 -22.41
C ASP A 87 2.21 12.33 -22.82
N LYS A 88 1.94 12.90 -24.00
CA LYS A 88 2.72 14.02 -24.56
C LYS A 88 2.64 15.27 -23.70
N LYS A 89 1.48 15.59 -23.14
CA LYS A 89 1.27 16.80 -22.33
C LYS A 89 2.08 16.68 -21.05
N PHE A 90 1.92 15.58 -20.32
CA PHE A 90 2.65 15.37 -19.07
C PHE A 90 4.16 15.40 -19.28
N ARG A 91 4.66 14.72 -20.32
CA ARG A 91 6.08 14.77 -20.66
C ARG A 91 6.59 16.16 -20.97
N SER A 92 5.78 16.98 -21.64
CA SER A 92 6.17 18.35 -21.99
C SER A 92 6.25 19.27 -20.78
N GLU A 93 5.35 19.08 -19.80
CA GLU A 93 5.26 19.89 -18.58
C GLU A 93 6.28 19.46 -17.51
N GLN A 94 6.64 18.17 -17.47
CA GLN A 94 7.48 17.59 -16.41
C GLN A 94 8.86 17.13 -16.91
N LYS A 95 9.37 17.70 -18.01
CA LYS A 95 10.65 17.29 -18.63
C LYS A 95 11.80 17.18 -17.63
N THR A 96 11.96 18.20 -16.78
CA THR A 96 13.04 18.24 -15.79
C THR A 96 12.93 17.04 -14.84
N VAL A 97 11.76 16.81 -14.25
CA VAL A 97 11.52 15.68 -13.34
C VAL A 97 11.80 14.35 -14.03
N LEU A 98 11.33 14.17 -15.28
CA LEU A 98 11.56 12.94 -16.02
C LEU A 98 13.05 12.71 -16.32
N SER A 99 13.77 13.77 -16.72
CA SER A 99 15.19 13.69 -17.02
C SER A 99 16.04 13.44 -15.78
N THR A 100 15.75 14.10 -14.65
CA THR A 100 16.45 13.88 -13.39
C THR A 100 16.14 12.50 -12.81
N SER A 101 14.93 11.97 -13.04
CA SER A 101 14.59 10.60 -12.65
C SER A 101 15.46 9.56 -13.34
N LEU A 102 16.08 9.86 -14.49
CA LEU A 102 16.99 8.92 -15.15
C LEU A 102 18.25 8.62 -14.32
N VAL A 103 18.63 9.52 -13.41
CA VAL A 103 19.74 9.31 -12.48
C VAL A 103 19.50 8.07 -11.61
N PHE A 104 18.23 7.72 -11.33
CA PHE A 104 17.93 6.51 -10.56
C PHE A 104 18.43 5.22 -11.23
N PHE A 105 18.55 5.19 -12.55
CA PHE A 105 19.09 4.03 -13.26
C PHE A 105 20.61 3.86 -13.11
N LEU A 106 21.32 4.87 -12.59
CA LEU A 106 22.76 4.79 -12.34
C LEU A 106 23.09 3.97 -11.08
N PHE A 107 22.22 4.02 -10.06
CA PHE A 107 22.46 3.30 -8.80
C PHE A 107 22.63 1.79 -8.92
N PRO A 108 21.81 1.03 -9.68
CA PRO A 108 22.04 -0.41 -9.86
C PRO A 108 23.35 -0.69 -10.61
N ALA A 109 23.70 0.11 -11.62
CA ALA A 109 24.95 -0.05 -12.36
C ALA A 109 26.17 0.24 -11.46
N LEU A 110 26.08 1.28 -10.62
CA LEU A 110 27.11 1.61 -9.63
C LEU A 110 27.26 0.50 -8.58
N ALA A 111 26.15 -0.07 -8.09
CA ALA A 111 26.18 -1.18 -7.15
C ALA A 111 26.90 -2.41 -7.74
N LEU A 112 26.62 -2.74 -9.01
CA LEU A 112 27.30 -3.83 -9.72
C LEU A 112 28.80 -3.55 -9.89
N ALA A 113 29.18 -2.33 -10.27
CA ALA A 113 30.59 -1.95 -10.43
C ALA A 113 31.36 -2.03 -9.09
N LEU A 114 30.73 -1.60 -7.99
CA LEU A 114 31.33 -1.68 -6.66
C LEU A 114 31.45 -3.13 -6.14
N ASP A 115 30.51 -4.01 -6.50
CA ASP A 115 30.61 -5.45 -6.21
C ASP A 115 31.71 -6.14 -7.03
N GLN A 116 32.06 -5.62 -8.20
CA GLN A 116 33.21 -6.10 -8.97
C GLN A 116 34.54 -5.59 -8.41
N ALA A 117 34.56 -4.38 -7.84
CA ALA A 117 35.77 -3.75 -7.32
C ALA A 117 36.23 -4.33 -5.96
N GLN A 118 35.33 -4.91 -5.17
CA GLN A 118 35.64 -5.52 -3.87
C GLN A 118 34.64 -6.62 -3.51
N GLN A 119 34.99 -7.49 -2.55
CA GLN A 119 34.18 -8.67 -2.18
C GLN A 119 33.68 -8.67 -0.72
N HIS A 120 33.91 -7.59 0.03
CA HIS A 120 33.59 -7.51 1.46
C HIS A 120 32.13 -7.10 1.73
N ILE A 121 31.57 -6.25 0.88
CA ILE A 121 30.22 -5.70 1.00
C ILE A 121 29.50 -5.96 -0.32
N SER A 122 28.31 -6.57 -0.28
CA SER A 122 27.47 -6.64 -1.47
C SER A 122 26.58 -5.40 -1.58
N PHE A 123 27.03 -4.42 -2.35
CA PHE A 123 26.28 -3.23 -2.71
C PHE A 123 25.02 -3.55 -3.50
N THR A 124 25.01 -4.61 -4.33
CA THR A 124 23.78 -5.04 -5.03
C THR A 124 22.72 -5.50 -4.04
N VAL A 125 23.12 -6.23 -2.99
CA VAL A 125 22.22 -6.67 -1.92
C VAL A 125 21.71 -5.47 -1.11
N ILE A 126 22.58 -4.52 -0.76
CA ILE A 126 22.18 -3.29 -0.06
C ILE A 126 21.21 -2.47 -0.91
N TYR A 127 21.48 -2.30 -2.20
CA TYR A 127 20.60 -1.60 -3.13
C TYR A 127 19.25 -2.31 -3.27
N GLY A 128 19.24 -3.64 -3.38
CA GLY A 128 18.00 -4.42 -3.40
C GLY A 128 17.20 -4.29 -2.10
N TYR A 129 17.86 -4.19 -0.95
CA TYR A 129 17.22 -3.88 0.32
C TYR A 129 16.65 -2.46 0.35
N PHE A 130 17.38 -1.47 -0.14
CA PHE A 130 16.89 -0.10 -0.29
C PHE A 130 15.63 -0.04 -1.18
N ILE A 131 15.66 -0.66 -2.36
CA ILE A 131 14.50 -0.72 -3.26
C ILE A 131 13.31 -1.39 -2.59
N PHE A 132 13.54 -2.42 -1.79
CA PHE A 132 12.47 -3.04 -1.02
C PHE A 132 11.88 -2.10 0.04
N VAL A 133 12.69 -1.39 0.82
CA VAL A 133 12.18 -0.41 1.81
C VAL A 133 11.44 0.73 1.10
N TRP A 134 11.98 1.19 -0.03
CA TRP A 134 11.35 2.18 -0.89
C TRP A 134 9.99 1.71 -1.42
N SER A 135 9.84 0.42 -1.79
CA SER A 135 8.55 -0.12 -2.21
C SER A 135 7.53 -0.14 -1.08
N LEU A 136 7.94 -0.38 0.17
CA LEU A 136 7.04 -0.28 1.34
C LEU A 136 6.53 1.15 1.53
N TYR A 137 7.42 2.14 1.42
CA TYR A 137 7.04 3.55 1.44
C TYR A 137 6.05 3.88 0.31
N HIS A 138 6.36 3.49 -0.92
CA HIS A 138 5.49 3.74 -2.07
C HIS A 138 4.11 3.12 -1.91
N ASN A 139 4.04 1.88 -1.42
CA ASN A 139 2.77 1.21 -1.15
C ASN A 139 1.91 2.02 -0.16
N ALA A 140 2.49 2.50 0.95
CA ALA A 140 1.76 3.34 1.91
C ALA A 140 1.27 4.66 1.28
N ARG A 141 2.09 5.29 0.43
CA ARG A 141 1.71 6.51 -0.30
C ARG A 141 0.63 6.27 -1.35
N GLN A 142 0.62 5.09 -1.97
CA GLN A 142 -0.43 4.69 -2.91
C GLN A 142 -1.78 4.52 -2.21
N HIS A 143 -1.80 3.83 -1.06
CA HIS A 143 -3.02 3.72 -0.24
C HIS A 143 -3.53 5.08 0.23
N TYR A 144 -2.63 5.99 0.63
CA TYR A 144 -3.00 7.38 0.94
C TYR A 144 -3.64 8.10 -0.26
N GLY A 145 -3.11 7.88 -1.47
CA GLY A 145 -3.65 8.43 -2.70
C GLY A 145 -5.08 7.98 -2.95
N PHE A 146 -5.35 6.68 -2.86
CA PHE A 146 -6.71 6.14 -2.97
C PHE A 146 -7.64 6.72 -1.92
N LEU A 147 -7.26 6.63 -0.64
CA LEU A 147 -8.04 7.18 0.46
C LEU A 147 -8.40 8.64 0.22
N SER A 148 -7.42 9.46 -0.19
CA SER A 148 -7.64 10.89 -0.44
C SER A 148 -8.64 11.16 -1.56
N ILE A 149 -8.62 10.37 -2.64
CA ILE A 149 -9.55 10.53 -3.76
C ILE A 149 -10.96 10.09 -3.36
N TYR A 150 -11.11 8.92 -2.73
CA TYR A 150 -12.41 8.43 -2.25
C TYR A 150 -13.00 9.38 -1.21
N SER A 151 -12.19 9.85 -0.25
CA SER A 151 -12.62 10.84 0.74
C SER A 151 -13.12 12.13 0.10
N GLN A 152 -12.46 12.59 -0.98
CA GLN A 152 -12.87 13.79 -1.69
C GLN A 152 -14.19 13.58 -2.45
N LYS A 153 -14.35 12.43 -3.11
CA LYS A 153 -15.58 12.08 -3.84
C LYS A 153 -16.77 11.89 -2.91
N ALA A 154 -16.55 11.26 -1.76
CA ALA A 154 -17.55 11.08 -0.71
C ALA A 154 -17.75 12.32 0.18
N GLN A 155 -17.03 13.42 -0.09
CA GLN A 155 -17.11 14.68 0.66
C GLN A 155 -17.04 14.50 2.18
N ILE A 156 -16.23 13.57 2.66
CA ILE A 156 -16.19 13.25 4.08
C ILE A 156 -15.58 14.42 4.88
N PRO A 157 -16.02 14.63 6.13
CA PRO A 157 -15.45 15.65 7.02
C PRO A 157 -13.93 15.50 7.19
N SER A 158 -13.24 16.64 7.32
CA SER A 158 -11.76 16.68 7.37
C SER A 158 -11.16 15.97 8.59
N ASP A 159 -11.87 15.97 9.71
CA ASP A 159 -11.55 15.26 10.94
C ASP A 159 -11.66 13.75 10.76
N LEU A 160 -12.73 13.26 10.12
CA LEU A 160 -12.89 11.85 9.77
C LEU A 160 -11.79 11.40 8.80
N LYS A 161 -11.48 12.22 7.78
CA LYS A 161 -10.35 11.94 6.86
C LYS A 161 -9.03 11.83 7.62
N ALA A 162 -8.75 12.75 8.54
CA ALA A 162 -7.52 12.70 9.34
C ALA A 162 -7.44 11.44 10.21
N LYS A 163 -8.57 11.04 10.81
CA LYS A 163 -8.71 9.78 11.56
C LYS A 163 -8.40 8.57 10.66
N MET A 164 -9.03 8.48 9.49
CA MET A 164 -8.80 7.39 8.52
C MET A 164 -7.35 7.33 8.03
N VAL A 165 -6.74 8.47 7.72
CA VAL A 165 -5.32 8.53 7.29
C VAL A 165 -4.40 8.01 8.38
N ARG A 166 -4.63 8.42 9.64
CA ARG A 166 -3.84 7.97 10.78
C ARG A 166 -3.98 6.46 10.98
N THR A 167 -5.22 5.96 10.96
CA THR A 167 -5.48 4.52 11.07
C THR A 167 -4.78 3.75 9.96
N MET A 168 -4.94 4.18 8.70
CA MET A 168 -4.31 3.54 7.55
C MET A 168 -2.79 3.44 7.71
N TYR A 169 -2.11 4.52 8.09
CA TYR A 169 -0.65 4.50 8.28
C TYR A 169 -0.21 3.59 9.43
N TRP A 170 -0.96 3.54 10.53
CA TRP A 170 -0.64 2.61 11.62
C TRP A 170 -0.82 1.15 11.19
N THR A 171 -1.95 0.81 10.57
CA THR A 171 -2.23 -0.55 10.09
C THR A 171 -1.16 -1.02 9.11
N ILE A 172 -0.84 -0.20 8.10
CA ILE A 172 0.19 -0.54 7.11
C ILE A 172 1.58 -0.56 7.75
N GLY A 173 1.94 0.49 8.50
CA GLY A 173 3.28 0.64 9.06
C GLY A 173 3.66 -0.49 10.01
N ILE A 174 2.74 -0.95 10.86
CA ILE A 174 3.01 -2.05 11.79
C ILE A 174 3.21 -3.37 11.03
N ALA A 175 2.37 -3.68 10.04
CA ALA A 175 2.54 -4.86 9.21
C ALA A 175 3.86 -4.83 8.43
N GLN A 176 4.25 -3.66 7.92
CA GLN A 176 5.50 -3.46 7.21
C GLN A 176 6.73 -3.61 8.12
N ILE A 177 6.70 -3.06 9.34
CA ILE A 177 7.77 -3.21 10.33
C ILE A 177 7.93 -4.69 10.69
N TYR A 178 6.82 -5.37 10.98
CA TYR A 178 6.83 -6.80 11.26
C TYR A 178 7.47 -7.60 10.11
N PHE A 179 7.06 -7.32 8.86
CA PHE A 179 7.60 -7.99 7.69
C PHE A 179 9.09 -7.71 7.48
N LEU A 180 9.50 -6.45 7.62
CA LEU A 180 10.88 -6.02 7.45
C LEU A 180 11.80 -6.73 8.45
N LEU A 181 11.44 -6.70 9.73
CA LEU A 181 12.30 -7.20 10.81
C LEU A 181 12.35 -8.73 10.91
N ASN A 182 11.28 -9.44 10.52
CA ASN A 182 11.23 -10.90 10.65
C ASN A 182 11.55 -11.66 9.36
N PHE A 183 11.39 -11.04 8.19
CA PHE A 183 11.62 -11.71 6.91
C PHE A 183 12.75 -11.07 6.12
N LYS A 184 12.62 -9.78 5.73
CA LYS A 184 13.55 -9.20 4.75
C LYS A 184 14.93 -8.96 5.35
N THR A 185 15.03 -8.35 6.53
CA THR A 185 16.32 -8.06 7.18
C THR A 185 17.05 -9.34 7.55
N VAL A 186 16.32 -10.35 8.03
CA VAL A 186 16.84 -11.71 8.29
C VAL A 186 17.41 -12.32 7.01
N LEU A 187 16.65 -12.31 5.92
CA LEU A 187 17.07 -12.89 4.65
C LEU A 187 18.33 -12.20 4.08
N VAL A 188 18.37 -10.87 4.16
CA VAL A 188 19.43 -10.05 3.56
C VAL A 188 20.71 -10.05 4.38
N PHE A 189 20.60 -9.82 5.70
CA PHE A 189 21.77 -9.64 6.57
C PHE A 189 22.12 -10.91 7.35
N LYS A 190 21.37 -12.00 7.15
CA LYS A 190 21.55 -13.28 7.86
C LYS A 190 21.57 -13.12 9.39
N ILE A 191 20.83 -12.13 9.89
CA ILE A 191 20.63 -11.94 11.32
C ILE A 191 19.51 -12.85 11.81
N ASN A 192 19.55 -13.22 13.09
CA ASN A 192 18.48 -13.99 13.69
C ASN A 192 17.17 -13.16 13.69
N PRO A 193 16.00 -13.77 13.39
CA PRO A 193 14.72 -13.10 13.54
C PRO A 193 14.54 -12.56 14.96
N ILE A 194 13.92 -11.41 15.12
CA ILE A 194 13.64 -10.87 16.46
C ILE A 194 12.78 -11.87 17.27
N ALA A 195 11.91 -12.59 16.58
CA ALA A 195 11.09 -13.66 17.15
C ALA A 195 11.90 -14.86 17.73
N SER A 196 13.19 -15.03 17.41
CA SER A 196 13.99 -16.13 17.96
C SER A 196 14.70 -15.80 19.27
N TYR A 197 14.66 -14.56 19.74
CA TYR A 197 15.36 -14.15 20.97
C TYR A 197 14.59 -14.50 22.25
N SER A 198 13.25 -14.48 22.23
CA SER A 198 12.43 -15.00 23.34
C SER A 198 11.02 -15.41 22.89
N PRO A 199 10.38 -16.41 23.54
CA PRO A 199 9.00 -16.81 23.24
C PRO A 199 7.98 -15.67 23.41
N GLU A 200 8.17 -14.82 24.43
CA GLU A 200 7.29 -13.68 24.71
C GLU A 200 7.40 -12.64 23.60
N LEU A 201 8.63 -12.33 23.16
CA LEU A 201 8.87 -11.39 22.06
C LEU A 201 8.31 -11.92 20.74
N SER A 202 8.43 -13.22 20.49
CA SER A 202 7.82 -13.90 19.36
C SER A 202 6.30 -13.76 19.37
N PHE A 203 5.66 -14.07 20.50
CA PHE A 203 4.20 -13.94 20.66
C PHE A 203 3.74 -12.51 20.42
N VAL A 204 4.41 -11.52 21.03
CA VAL A 204 4.10 -10.11 20.84
C VAL A 204 4.26 -9.73 19.36
N LEU A 205 5.37 -10.07 18.72
CA LEU A 205 5.58 -9.69 17.31
C LEU A 205 4.58 -10.33 16.35
N LEU A 206 4.14 -11.56 16.61
CA LEU A 206 3.17 -12.27 15.78
C LEU A 206 1.74 -11.75 15.98
N GLN A 207 1.35 -11.47 17.23
CA GLN A 207 -0.04 -11.13 17.56
C GLN A 207 -0.30 -9.62 17.51
N LEU A 208 0.69 -8.79 17.85
CA LEU A 208 0.52 -7.33 17.95
C LEU A 208 0.05 -6.68 16.64
N PRO A 209 0.56 -7.05 15.44
CA PRO A 209 0.04 -6.50 14.19
C PRO A 209 -1.45 -6.80 13.99
N ILE A 210 -1.89 -8.01 14.34
CA ILE A 210 -3.30 -8.44 14.23
C ILE A 210 -4.15 -7.67 15.24
N ILE A 211 -3.75 -7.66 16.51
CA ILE A 211 -4.46 -6.99 17.59
C ILE A 211 -4.61 -5.49 17.30
N ILE A 212 -3.53 -4.82 16.88
CA ILE A 212 -3.58 -3.40 16.55
C ILE A 212 -4.45 -3.16 15.32
N SER A 213 -4.37 -4.00 14.29
CA SER A 213 -5.22 -3.87 13.10
C SER A 213 -6.70 -4.01 13.45
N LEU A 214 -7.07 -4.96 14.31
CA LEU A 214 -8.44 -5.15 14.81
C LEU A 214 -8.89 -3.97 15.68
N ALA A 215 -8.05 -3.50 16.60
CA ALA A 215 -8.37 -2.36 17.45
C ALA A 215 -8.57 -1.08 16.63
N LEU A 216 -7.73 -0.87 15.61
CA LEU A 216 -7.84 0.26 14.69
C LEU A 216 -9.07 0.16 13.77
N PHE A 217 -9.43 -1.04 13.35
CA PHE A 217 -10.67 -1.30 12.61
C PHE A 217 -11.89 -0.97 13.48
N SER A 218 -11.94 -1.48 14.71
CA SER A 218 -13.00 -1.16 15.67
C SER A 218 -13.04 0.32 16.04
N TYR A 219 -11.89 1.02 16.04
CA TYR A 219 -11.83 2.46 16.28
C TYR A 219 -12.44 3.27 15.13
N LEU A 220 -12.50 2.73 13.91
CA LEU A 220 -13.11 3.39 12.75
C LEU A 220 -14.62 3.17 12.64
N LEU A 221 -15.13 2.06 13.17
CA LEU A 221 -16.57 1.79 13.32
C LEU A 221 -17.19 2.70 14.39
#